data_AF-A0A9E1N1C4-F1
#
_entry.id   AF-A0A9E1N1C4-F1
#
_cell.length_a   1.000
_cell.length_b   1.000
_cell.length_c   1.000
_cell.angle_alpha   90.00
_cell.angle_beta   90.00
_cell.angle_gamma   90.00
#
_symmetry.space_group_name_H-M   'P 1'
#
loop_
_entity.id
_entity.type
_entity.pdbx_description
1 polymer ?
#
loop_
_entity_poly.entity_id
_entity_poly.type
_entity_poly.pdbx_seq_one_letter_code
_entity_poly.pdbx_strand_id
1 'polypeptide(L)'
;MQSDIVLTTINARYIHASLGLRYLRANLGELFDVSTIVEFTSKERPLQMAERLLAKKPIIVGIGVYIWNIDQATQLVQILKR
;
A
#
# COMPACT_ATOMS: atom_id res chain seq x y z
N MET A 1 -17.28 -5.86 3.00
CA MET A 1 -16.30 -6.36 3.97
C MET A 1 -15.23 -5.31 4.15
N GLN A 2 -14.96 -4.92 5.39
CA GLN A 2 -13.92 -3.97 5.74
C GLN A 2 -12.56 -4.68 5.64
N SER A 3 -11.57 -4.05 5.01
CA SER A 3 -10.22 -4.62 4.92
C SER A 3 -9.39 -4.11 6.09
N ASP A 4 -9.05 -5.01 7.02
CA ASP A 4 -8.26 -4.66 8.20
C ASP A 4 -6.79 -4.46 7.86
N ILE A 5 -6.30 -5.14 6.81
CA ILE A 5 -4.91 -5.07 6.35
C ILE A 5 -4.87 -4.52 4.92
N VAL A 6 -4.15 -3.41 4.72
CA VAL A 6 -3.87 -2.88 3.39
C VAL A 6 -2.40 -3.05 3.08
N LEU A 7 -2.11 -3.81 2.03
CA LEU A 7 -0.78 -3.94 1.44
C LEU A 7 -0.67 -2.94 0.28
N THR A 8 0.31 -2.05 0.33
CA THR A 8 0.46 -0.97 -0.67
C THR A 8 1.88 -0.79 -1.15
N THR A 9 2.04 -0.21 -2.32
CA THR A 9 3.34 0.23 -2.84
C THR A 9 3.16 1.38 -3.84
N ILE A 10 4.27 1.98 -4.22
CA ILE A 10 4.36 3.04 -5.22
C ILE A 10 5.18 2.51 -6.39
N ASN A 11 4.50 2.23 -7.50
CA ASN A 11 5.07 1.67 -8.72
C ASN A 11 5.54 2.79 -9.66
N ALA A 12 6.52 2.50 -10.52
CA ALA A 12 6.96 3.47 -11.52
C ALA A 12 5.86 3.80 -12.55
N ARG A 13 5.03 2.81 -12.90
CA ARG A 13 3.88 2.95 -13.83
C ARG A 13 2.80 1.93 -13.48
N TYR A 14 1.59 2.17 -13.97
CA TYR A 14 0.42 1.31 -13.72
C TYR A 14 0.60 -0.16 -14.17
N ILE A 15 1.40 -0.39 -15.22
CA ILE A 15 1.71 -1.73 -15.74
C ILE A 15 2.64 -2.55 -14.83
N HIS A 16 3.32 -1.91 -13.86
CA HIS A 16 4.24 -2.61 -12.96
C HIS A 16 3.48 -3.12 -11.74
N ALA A 17 2.79 -4.24 -11.89
CA ALA A 17 2.18 -4.92 -10.76
C ALA A 17 3.25 -5.36 -9.74
N SER A 18 3.03 -5.09 -8.46
CA SER A 18 3.87 -5.60 -7.38
C SER A 18 3.61 -7.09 -7.18
N LEU A 19 4.51 -7.89 -7.74
CA LEU A 19 4.54 -9.34 -7.49
C LEU A 19 4.80 -9.63 -6.01
N GLY A 20 5.70 -8.87 -5.37
CA GLY A 20 6.00 -9.05 -3.94
C GLY A 20 4.77 -8.95 -3.04
N LEU A 21 3.92 -7.94 -3.25
CA LEU A 21 2.67 -7.82 -2.48
C LEU A 21 1.69 -8.95 -2.76
N ARG A 22 1.61 -9.40 -4.03
CA ARG A 22 0.73 -10.52 -4.43
C ARG A 22 1.19 -11.83 -3.80
N TYR A 23 2.48 -12.11 -3.82
CA TYR A 23 3.07 -13.27 -3.16
C TYR A 23 2.86 -13.22 -1.64
N LEU A 24 3.10 -12.07 -1.00
CA LEU A 24 2.83 -11.90 0.43
C LEU A 24 1.35 -12.19 0.72
N ARG A 25 0.44 -11.53 0.00
CA ARG A 25 -1.01 -11.69 0.19
C ARG A 25 -1.44 -13.15 0.03
N ALA A 26 -0.96 -13.83 -1.01
CA ALA A 26 -1.30 -15.24 -1.27
C ALA A 26 -0.87 -16.19 -0.14
N ASN A 27 0.11 -15.78 0.68
CA ASN A 27 0.64 -16.57 1.79
C ASN A 27 0.18 -16.08 3.18
N LEU A 28 -0.85 -15.22 3.25
CA LEU A 28 -1.38 -14.70 4.52
C LEU A 28 -2.29 -15.69 5.28
N GLY A 29 -2.60 -16.86 4.72
CA GLY A 29 -3.48 -17.83 5.35
C GLY A 29 -4.86 -17.23 5.67
N GLU A 30 -5.29 -17.36 6.94
CA GLU A 30 -6.57 -16.82 7.43
C GLU A 30 -6.70 -15.30 7.28
N LEU A 31 -5.57 -14.57 7.18
CA LEU A 31 -5.58 -13.12 6.98
C LEU A 31 -5.83 -12.70 5.53
N PHE A 32 -5.92 -13.65 4.58
CA PHE A 32 -6.15 -13.34 3.16
C PHE A 32 -7.45 -12.55 2.95
N ASP A 33 -8.55 -12.99 3.55
CA ASP A 33 -9.89 -12.41 3.33
C ASP A 33 -10.04 -11.01 3.92
N VAL A 34 -9.29 -10.69 4.97
CA VAL A 34 -9.25 -9.37 5.60
C VAL A 34 -8.14 -8.46 5.05
N SER A 35 -7.42 -8.92 4.02
CA SER A 35 -6.34 -8.16 3.38
C SER A 35 -6.71 -7.69 1.99
N THR A 36 -6.22 -6.52 1.58
CA THR A 36 -6.34 -6.02 0.21
C THR A 36 -5.04 -5.42 -0.28
N ILE A 37 -4.83 -5.45 -1.60
CA ILE A 37 -3.74 -4.71 -2.25
C ILE A 37 -4.29 -3.37 -2.75
N VAL A 38 -3.55 -2.29 -2.53
CA VAL A 38 -3.79 -0.96 -3.10
C VAL A 38 -2.49 -0.49 -3.72
N GLU A 39 -2.46 -0.23 -5.02
CA GLU A 39 -1.24 0.20 -5.70
C GLU A 39 -1.38 1.63 -6.19
N PHE A 40 -0.28 2.37 -6.05
CA PHE A 40 -0.13 3.73 -6.55
C PHE A 40 0.96 3.79 -7.60
N THR A 41 1.00 4.89 -8.32
CA THR A 41 2.11 5.24 -9.20
C THR A 41 2.90 6.42 -8.65
N SER A 42 4.17 6.55 -9.04
CA SER A 42 5.03 7.67 -8.62
C SER A 42 4.52 9.05 -9.03
N LYS A 43 3.52 9.12 -9.92
CA LYS A 43 2.83 10.36 -10.31
C LYS A 43 1.83 10.85 -9.28
N GLU A 44 1.36 9.98 -8.39
CA GLU A 44 0.39 10.33 -7.37
C GLU A 44 1.08 11.02 -6.19
N ARG A 45 0.38 11.96 -5.54
CA ARG A 45 0.94 12.67 -4.38
C ARG A 45 0.74 11.86 -3.10
N PRO A 46 1.71 11.82 -2.17
CA PRO A 46 1.57 11.09 -0.91
C PRO A 46 0.31 11.43 -0.11
N LEU A 47 -0.15 12.69 -0.13
CA LEU A 47 -1.41 13.08 0.52
C LEU A 47 -2.63 12.36 -0.07
N GLN A 48 -2.73 12.29 -1.40
CA GLN A 48 -3.83 11.60 -2.08
C GLN A 48 -3.76 10.08 -1.85
N MET A 49 -2.55 9.53 -1.77
CA MET A 49 -2.36 8.13 -1.38
C MET A 49 -2.87 7.89 0.04
N ALA A 50 -2.51 8.75 0.99
CA ALA A 50 -2.95 8.66 2.39
C ALA A 50 -4.47 8.77 2.52
N GLU A 51 -5.11 9.72 1.86
CA GLU A 51 -6.58 9.86 1.83
C GLU A 51 -7.26 8.56 1.36
N ARG A 52 -6.77 7.97 0.26
CA ARG A 52 -7.30 6.71 -0.29
C ARG A 52 -7.08 5.52 0.65
N LEU A 53 -5.96 5.48 1.37
CA LEU A 53 -5.67 4.44 2.37
C LEU A 53 -6.59 4.61 3.59
N LEU A 54 -6.69 5.81 4.15
CA LEU A 54 -7.49 6.11 5.34
C LEU A 54 -8.99 5.94 5.09
N ALA A 55 -9.47 6.18 3.87
CA ALA A 55 -10.86 5.92 3.50
C ALA A 55 -11.26 4.43 3.64
N LYS A 56 -10.30 3.50 3.61
CA LYS A 56 -10.53 2.08 3.88
C LYS A 56 -10.60 1.74 5.37
N LYS A 57 -10.24 2.70 6.25
CA LYS A 57 -10.12 2.54 7.69
C LYS A 57 -9.32 1.27 8.09
N PRO A 58 -8.10 1.08 7.55
CA PRO A 58 -7.30 -0.09 7.86
C PRO A 58 -6.81 -0.05 9.31
N ILE A 59 -6.62 -1.24 9.89
CA ILE A 59 -5.93 -1.42 11.18
C ILE A 59 -4.42 -1.53 10.95
N ILE A 60 -4.02 -2.16 9.84
CA ILE A 60 -2.63 -2.35 9.45
C ILE A 60 -2.42 -1.85 8.02
N VAL A 61 -1.35 -1.06 7.81
CA VAL A 61 -0.87 -0.67 6.48
C VAL A 61 0.55 -1.18 6.29
N GLY A 62 0.73 -2.13 5.37
CA GLY A 62 2.04 -2.63 4.95
C GLY A 62 2.49 -1.94 3.67
N ILE A 63 3.68 -1.33 3.67
CA ILE A 63 4.20 -0.57 2.52
C ILE A 63 5.41 -1.29 1.93
N GLY A 64 5.29 -1.77 0.69
CA GLY A 64 6.39 -2.30 -0.09
C GLY A 64 7.30 -1.17 -0.57
N VAL A 65 8.52 -1.13 -0.07
CA VAL A 65 9.52 -0.11 -0.41
C VAL A 65 10.57 -0.69 -1.35
N TYR A 66 10.83 0.02 -2.44
CA TYR A 66 11.88 -0.25 -3.41
C TYR A 66 12.87 0.92 -3.41
N ILE A 67 14.06 0.70 -3.97
CA ILE A 67 15.12 1.72 -4.04
C ILE A 67 14.60 3.06 -4.59
N TRP A 68 13.73 3.00 -5.61
CA TRP A 68 13.25 4.18 -6.33
C TRP A 68 12.07 4.91 -5.70
N ASN A 69 11.43 4.34 -4.66
CA ASN A 69 10.24 4.94 -4.05
C ASN A 69 10.42 5.34 -2.57
N ILE A 70 11.65 5.25 -2.04
CA ILE A 70 11.96 5.50 -0.63
C ILE A 70 11.49 6.88 -0.15
N ASP A 71 11.72 7.94 -0.92
CA ASP A 71 11.36 9.30 -0.52
C ASP A 71 9.85 9.49 -0.42
N GLN A 72 9.11 9.06 -1.44
CA GLN A 72 7.65 9.14 -1.46
C GLN A 72 7.01 8.23 -0.40
N ALA A 73 7.54 7.02 -0.21
CA ALA A 73 7.08 6.10 0.82
C ALA A 73 7.30 6.68 2.22
N THR A 74 8.45 7.33 2.45
CA THR A 74 8.75 8.00 3.72
C THR A 74 7.78 9.14 3.98
N GLN A 75 7.50 9.99 2.97
CA GLN A 75 6.50 11.05 3.09
C GLN A 75 5.10 10.49 3.38
N LEU A 76 4.70 9.41 2.72
CA LEU A 76 3.43 8.74 2.96
C LEU A 76 3.32 8.25 4.42
N VAL A 77 4.34 7.58 4.95
CA VAL A 77 4.37 7.13 6.35
C VAL A 77 4.23 8.31 7.32
N GLN A 78 4.89 9.44 7.04
CA GLN A 78 4.80 10.64 7.88
C GLN A 78 3.38 11.21 7.90
N ILE A 79 2.68 11.19 6.77
CA ILE A 79 1.28 11.64 6.70
C ILE A 79 0.36 10.68 7.44
N LEU A 80 0.52 9.37 7.27
CA LEU A 80 -0.33 8.36 7.92
C LEU A 80 -0.19 8.30 9.44
N LYS A 81 0.96 8.73 9.98
CA LYS A 81 1.24 8.74 11.42
C LYS A 81 0.79 10.02 12.14
N ARG A 82 0.33 11.03 11.41
CA ARG A 82 -0.24 12.25 11.99
C ARG A 82 -1.68 12.02 12.40
#